data_AF-A0A3P1W772-F1
#
_entry.id   AF-A0A3P1W772-F1
#
_cell.length_a   1.000
_cell.length_b   1.000
_cell.length_c   1.000
_cell.angle_alpha   90.00
_cell.angle_beta   90.00
_cell.angle_gamma   90.00
#
_symmetry.space_group_name_H-M   'P 1'
#
loop_
_entity.id
_entity.type
_entity.pdbx_description
1 polymer ?
#
loop_
_entity_poly.entity_id
_entity_poly.type
_entity_poly.pdbx_seq_one_letter_code
_entity_poly.pdbx_strand_id
1 'polypeptide(L)'
;MKKIFRIIISVLLLMSCCSNQIAKENSELYISAVPVNFNKIEMLDLGDITDLTNKEINLYSIKKVKLKNIPKIILDIDYSKGISDGMLIEEPIKGNLLIELNSIGKEQTINKKIPFLRVNENSDLKVNVNFPESIDNTIFEVVKEKKGEYIYFLLKPLFLDENTWERKVKEDIEKETNIAFYEDNLIAQYHLKERIGGKIYNRNLSKLKKATYLEGNSIENAEINIRKENGTIIKTKADEHGKWRTFVELEDNKIFMSQKYKLKNKFVRTLEVEQKLRGENND
;
A
#
# COMPACT_ATOMS: atom_id res chain seq x y z
N MET A 1 27.33 -59.59 8.66
CA MET A 1 26.68 -58.48 9.41
C MET A 1 27.16 -57.08 9.01
N LYS A 2 28.48 -56.78 8.94
CA LYS A 2 28.98 -55.42 8.60
C LYS A 2 28.57 -54.89 7.21
N LYS A 3 28.35 -55.75 6.21
CA LYS A 3 27.90 -55.33 4.85
C LYS A 3 26.43 -54.90 4.80
N ILE A 4 25.55 -55.55 5.57
CA ILE A 4 24.11 -55.21 5.63
C ILE A 4 23.91 -53.86 6.34
N PHE A 5 24.68 -53.60 7.40
CA PHE A 5 24.61 -52.35 8.14
C PHE A 5 25.03 -51.13 7.31
N ARG A 6 26.02 -51.28 6.41
CA ARG A 6 26.43 -50.21 5.49
C ARG A 6 25.36 -49.89 4.44
N ILE A 7 24.64 -50.90 3.95
CA ILE A 7 23.54 -50.70 2.98
C ILE A 7 22.38 -49.95 3.65
N ILE A 8 22.02 -50.29 4.89
CA ILE A 8 20.94 -49.62 5.63
C ILE A 8 21.27 -48.14 5.89
N ILE A 9 22.52 -47.83 6.28
CA ILE A 9 22.97 -46.44 6.48
C ILE A 9 22.96 -45.65 5.16
N SER A 10 23.39 -46.26 4.05
CA SER A 10 23.33 -45.63 2.72
C SER A 10 21.89 -45.35 2.26
N VAL A 11 20.94 -46.24 2.56
CA VAL A 11 19.51 -46.03 2.24
C VAL A 11 18.89 -44.94 3.13
N LEU A 12 19.25 -44.88 4.41
CA LEU A 12 18.79 -43.82 5.33
C LEU A 12 19.35 -42.43 4.97
N LEU A 13 20.60 -42.36 4.49
CA LEU A 13 21.19 -41.10 4.01
C LEU A 13 20.58 -40.62 2.69
N LEU A 14 20.20 -41.53 1.77
CA LEU A 14 19.50 -41.18 0.53
C LEU A 14 18.08 -40.63 0.77
N MET A 15 17.41 -41.10 1.83
CA MET A 15 16.10 -40.56 2.25
C MET A 15 16.18 -39.18 2.91
N SER A 16 17.38 -38.72 3.33
CA SER A 16 17.59 -37.40 3.93
C SER A 16 17.72 -36.25 2.91
N CYS A 17 17.82 -36.55 1.61
CA CYS A 17 17.91 -35.54 0.54
C CYS A 17 16.56 -35.21 -0.11
N CYS A 18 15.47 -35.86 0.29
CA CYS A 18 14.14 -35.36 -0.03
C CYS A 18 13.81 -34.22 0.94
N SER A 19 14.42 -33.05 0.73
CA SER A 19 13.80 -31.82 1.19
C SER A 19 12.42 -31.80 0.56
N ASN A 20 11.36 -31.90 1.36
CA ASN A 20 10.04 -31.49 0.93
C ASN A 20 10.17 -30.01 0.54
N GLN A 21 10.55 -29.74 -0.71
CA GLN A 21 10.23 -28.48 -1.34
C GLN A 21 8.72 -28.42 -1.21
N ILE A 22 8.26 -27.60 -0.26
CA ILE A 22 6.84 -27.32 -0.11
C ILE A 22 6.48 -26.65 -1.44
N ALA A 23 5.99 -27.46 -2.37
CA ALA A 23 5.65 -27.02 -3.70
C ALA A 23 4.67 -25.87 -3.51
N LYS A 24 5.02 -24.69 -4.04
CA LYS A 24 4.16 -23.52 -4.03
C LYS A 24 2.94 -23.90 -4.87
N GLU A 25 1.86 -24.27 -4.21
CA GLU A 25 0.84 -25.15 -4.79
C GLU A 25 -0.15 -24.42 -5.70
N ASN A 26 -0.20 -23.09 -5.64
CA ASN A 26 -0.77 -22.15 -6.62
C ASN A 26 -0.77 -20.74 -6.00
N SER A 27 -0.51 -19.70 -6.80
CA SER A 27 -0.66 -18.29 -6.39
C SER A 27 -1.68 -17.59 -7.29
N GLU A 28 -2.68 -16.96 -6.69
CA GLU A 28 -3.67 -16.12 -7.37
C GLU A 28 -3.37 -14.65 -7.04
N LEU A 29 -3.32 -13.79 -8.05
CA LEU A 29 -3.18 -12.35 -7.90
C LEU A 29 -4.44 -11.67 -8.45
N TYR A 30 -5.15 -10.95 -7.59
CA TYR A 30 -6.23 -10.05 -7.97
C TYR A 30 -5.78 -8.60 -7.83
N ILE A 31 -6.21 -7.74 -8.74
CA ILE A 31 -5.83 -6.33 -8.80
C ILE A 31 -7.10 -5.48 -8.72
N SER A 32 -7.10 -4.49 -7.85
CA SER A 32 -8.09 -3.42 -7.81
C SER A 32 -7.42 -2.06 -7.85
N ALA A 33 -8.21 -1.01 -8.03
CA ALA A 33 -7.74 0.36 -8.07
C ALA A 33 -8.65 1.27 -7.23
N VAL A 34 -8.02 2.23 -6.55
CA VAL A 34 -8.71 3.33 -5.88
C VAL A 34 -8.33 4.62 -6.62
N PRO A 35 -9.28 5.34 -7.25
CA PRO A 35 -8.97 6.58 -7.94
C PRO A 35 -8.56 7.65 -6.92
N VAL A 36 -7.57 8.45 -7.29
CA VAL A 36 -7.09 9.63 -6.55
C VAL A 36 -7.38 10.86 -7.39
N ASN A 37 -8.24 11.75 -6.89
CA ASN A 37 -8.65 12.95 -7.62
C ASN A 37 -8.22 14.20 -6.86
N PHE A 38 -7.17 14.89 -7.31
CA PHE A 38 -6.56 16.02 -6.61
C PHE A 38 -6.28 15.70 -5.13
N ASN A 39 -5.60 14.59 -4.88
CA ASN A 39 -5.33 14.03 -3.54
C ASN A 39 -6.56 13.69 -2.70
N LYS A 40 -7.77 13.69 -3.29
CA LYS A 40 -8.99 13.24 -2.61
C LYS A 40 -9.25 11.77 -2.88
N ILE A 41 -9.56 11.05 -1.81
CA ILE A 41 -9.86 9.63 -1.82
C ILE A 41 -11.17 9.42 -1.05
N GLU A 42 -12.19 8.86 -1.70
CA GLU A 42 -13.48 8.62 -1.05
C GLU A 42 -13.39 7.48 -0.01
N MET A 43 -12.77 6.37 -0.37
CA MET A 43 -12.61 5.22 0.50
C MET A 43 -11.26 4.54 0.23
N LEU A 44 -10.47 4.35 1.29
CA LEU A 44 -9.19 3.64 1.24
C LEU A 44 -9.21 2.40 2.14
N ASP A 45 -9.13 1.24 1.50
CA ASP A 45 -8.90 -0.04 2.17
C ASP A 45 -7.40 -0.22 2.41
N LEU A 46 -6.95 -0.07 3.66
CA LEU A 46 -5.56 -0.29 4.04
C LEU A 46 -5.31 -1.77 4.34
N GLY A 47 -4.61 -2.43 3.41
CA GLY A 47 -4.13 -3.81 3.52
C GLY A 47 -2.83 -3.93 4.33
N ASP A 48 -2.07 -5.01 4.14
CA ASP A 48 -0.88 -5.27 4.95
C ASP A 48 0.21 -4.19 4.75
N ILE A 49 0.44 -3.76 3.50
CA ILE A 49 1.37 -2.68 3.16
C ILE A 49 0.72 -1.73 2.17
N THR A 50 0.79 -0.42 2.44
CA THR A 50 0.41 0.66 1.53
C THR A 50 1.60 1.60 1.35
N ASP A 51 2.22 1.55 0.18
CA ASP A 51 3.36 2.37 -0.20
C ASP A 51 2.87 3.62 -0.94
N LEU A 52 2.91 4.77 -0.29
CA LEU A 52 2.54 6.06 -0.87
C LEU A 52 3.76 6.89 -1.29
N THR A 53 4.95 6.28 -1.35
CA THR A 53 6.18 7.01 -1.69
C THR A 53 6.25 7.32 -3.19
N ASN A 54 6.70 8.53 -3.50
CA ASN A 54 6.97 8.99 -4.87
C ASN A 54 8.10 10.04 -4.97
N LYS A 55 8.79 10.33 -3.86
CA LYS A 55 9.83 11.36 -3.73
C LYS A 55 9.32 12.80 -3.73
N GLU A 56 8.03 12.99 -3.48
CA GLU A 56 7.42 14.30 -3.26
C GLU A 56 6.66 14.30 -1.93
N ILE A 57 6.23 15.48 -1.47
CA ILE A 57 5.48 15.63 -0.22
C ILE A 57 4.00 15.88 -0.54
N ASN A 58 3.16 14.92 -0.15
CA ASN A 58 1.77 14.83 -0.56
C ASN A 58 0.81 14.97 0.61
N LEU A 59 -0.40 15.48 0.37
CA LEU A 59 -1.43 15.57 1.39
C LEU A 59 -2.73 14.94 0.90
N TYR A 60 -3.01 13.73 1.37
CA TYR A 60 -4.19 12.97 1.00
C TYR A 60 -5.39 13.32 1.87
N SER A 61 -6.47 13.81 1.26
CA SER A 61 -7.76 13.99 1.92
C SER A 61 -8.61 12.75 1.73
N ILE A 62 -8.78 11.98 2.80
CA ILE A 62 -9.44 10.67 2.78
C ILE A 62 -10.73 10.74 3.56
N LYS A 63 -11.87 10.55 2.89
CA LYS A 63 -13.16 10.59 3.58
C LYS A 63 -13.29 9.42 4.55
N LYS A 64 -13.04 8.19 4.07
CA LYS A 64 -13.18 6.97 4.88
C LYS A 64 -11.98 6.04 4.72
N VAL A 65 -11.54 5.46 5.83
CA VAL A 65 -10.48 4.44 5.86
C VAL A 65 -10.99 3.16 6.52
N LYS A 66 -10.66 2.01 5.92
CA LYS A 66 -10.91 0.69 6.50
C LYS A 66 -9.58 -0.01 6.75
N LEU A 67 -9.28 -0.28 8.02
CA LEU A 67 -8.08 -1.02 8.41
C LEU A 67 -8.33 -2.54 8.29
N LYS A 68 -7.42 -3.27 7.64
CA LYS A 68 -7.34 -4.74 7.70
C LYS A 68 -6.10 -5.13 8.50
N ASN A 69 -6.26 -6.01 9.50
CA ASN A 69 -5.17 -6.39 10.42
C ASN A 69 -4.54 -5.16 11.10
N ILE A 70 -3.20 -5.08 11.11
CA ILE A 70 -2.43 -3.91 11.50
C ILE A 70 -1.68 -3.45 10.24
N PRO A 71 -2.25 -2.54 9.44
CA PRO A 71 -1.66 -2.10 8.19
C PRO A 71 -0.37 -1.31 8.43
N LYS A 72 0.60 -1.46 7.53
CA LYS A 72 1.78 -0.60 7.43
C LYS A 72 1.62 0.38 6.28
N ILE A 73 1.77 1.67 6.55
CA ILE A 73 1.83 2.71 5.52
C ILE A 73 3.26 3.23 5.43
N ILE A 74 3.77 3.36 4.22
CA ILE A 74 5.08 3.95 3.94
C ILE A 74 4.83 5.34 3.35
N LEU A 75 5.42 6.36 3.98
CA LEU A 75 5.24 7.78 3.69
C LEU A 75 6.60 8.44 3.44
N ASP A 76 6.68 9.40 2.53
CA ASP A 76 7.87 10.21 2.33
C ASP A 76 7.99 11.30 3.41
N ILE A 77 9.23 11.62 3.80
CA ILE A 77 9.55 12.67 4.77
C ILE A 77 10.81 13.44 4.37
N ASP A 78 10.77 14.76 4.50
CA ASP A 78 11.96 15.61 4.43
C ASP A 78 12.23 16.20 5.82
N TYR A 79 13.18 15.57 6.52
CA TYR A 79 13.59 16.00 7.87
C TYR A 79 14.21 17.40 7.89
N SER A 80 14.85 17.81 6.79
CA SER A 80 15.54 19.10 6.70
C SER A 80 14.57 20.26 6.53
N LYS A 81 13.37 19.97 6.03
CA LYS A 81 12.27 20.92 5.86
C LYS A 81 11.18 20.77 6.92
N GLY A 82 11.22 19.68 7.69
CA GLY A 82 10.22 19.32 8.68
C GLY A 82 8.83 19.21 8.09
N ILE A 83 8.73 18.49 6.97
CA ILE A 83 7.48 18.18 6.26
C ILE A 83 7.48 16.69 5.90
N SER A 84 6.31 16.08 5.84
CA SER A 84 6.12 14.69 5.42
C SER A 84 4.85 14.58 4.59
N ASP A 85 4.68 13.46 3.92
CA ASP A 85 3.36 13.06 3.47
C ASP A 85 2.38 13.11 4.65
N GLY A 86 1.17 13.56 4.34
CA GLY A 86 0.10 13.72 5.29
C GLY A 86 -1.16 12.98 4.84
N MET A 87 -1.87 12.38 5.80
CA MET A 87 -3.22 11.89 5.58
C MET A 87 -4.21 12.67 6.46
N LEU A 88 -5.28 13.15 5.85
CA LEU A 88 -6.39 13.80 6.53
C LEU A 88 -7.60 12.88 6.45
N ILE A 89 -7.90 12.16 7.54
CA ILE A 89 -9.03 11.22 7.60
C ILE A 89 -10.24 11.92 8.23
N GLU A 90 -11.34 12.01 7.48
CA GLU A 90 -12.55 12.73 7.90
C GLU A 90 -13.43 11.90 8.84
N GLU A 91 -13.76 10.66 8.46
CA GLU A 91 -14.60 9.77 9.26
C GLU A 91 -13.82 9.16 10.44
N PRO A 92 -14.49 8.90 11.59
CA PRO A 92 -13.86 8.23 12.72
C PRO A 92 -13.27 6.87 12.34
N ILE A 93 -12.05 6.62 12.82
CA ILE A 93 -11.32 5.37 12.58
C ILE A 93 -10.93 4.70 13.90
N LYS A 94 -10.94 3.37 13.94
CA LYS A 94 -10.53 2.58 15.11
C LYS A 94 -9.52 1.51 14.73
N GLY A 95 -8.51 1.30 15.57
CA GLY A 95 -7.55 0.21 15.42
C GLY A 95 -6.09 0.65 15.63
N ASN A 96 -5.18 -0.10 15.01
CA ASN A 96 -3.75 0.17 15.07
C ASN A 96 -3.21 0.41 13.66
N LEU A 97 -2.23 1.30 13.55
CA LEU A 97 -1.57 1.66 12.31
C LEU A 97 -0.06 1.68 12.52
N LEU A 98 0.69 1.06 11.61
CA LEU A 98 2.14 1.21 11.54
C LEU A 98 2.48 2.22 10.44
N ILE A 99 3.36 3.17 10.74
CA ILE A 99 3.91 4.10 9.76
C ILE A 99 5.40 3.81 9.62
N GLU A 100 5.89 3.78 8.39
CA GLU A 100 7.30 3.77 8.05
C GLU A 100 7.59 5.03 7.23
N LEU A 101 8.71 5.69 7.54
CA LEU A 101 9.07 6.96 6.93
C LEU A 101 10.27 6.78 6.00
N ASN A 102 10.10 7.16 4.74
CA ASN A 102 11.13 7.14 3.72
C ASN A 102 11.74 8.54 3.57
N SER A 103 13.02 8.69 3.90
CA SER A 103 13.69 9.99 3.84
C SER A 103 13.90 10.42 2.39
N ILE A 104 13.41 11.61 2.04
CA ILE A 104 13.62 12.27 0.76
C ILE A 104 14.36 13.58 1.03
N GLY A 105 15.63 13.65 0.64
CA GLY A 105 16.48 14.81 0.90
C GLY A 105 17.64 14.52 1.85
N LYS A 106 18.16 15.58 2.47
CA LYS A 106 19.35 15.48 3.32
C LYS A 106 18.98 14.89 4.68
N GLU A 107 19.88 14.10 5.25
CA GLU A 107 19.81 13.62 6.63
C GLU A 107 20.19 14.72 7.63
N GLN A 108 19.48 15.84 7.56
CA GLN A 108 19.59 16.96 8.49
C GLN A 108 18.21 17.18 9.08
N THR A 109 18.12 17.41 10.38
CA THR A 109 16.83 17.65 11.06
C THR A 109 16.63 19.14 11.33
N ILE A 110 15.43 19.55 11.72
CA ILE A 110 15.15 20.90 12.21
C ILE A 110 14.31 20.86 13.49
N ASN A 111 14.31 21.94 14.27
CA ASN A 111 13.49 22.05 15.48
C ASN A 111 12.02 22.39 15.16
N LYS A 112 11.35 21.50 14.42
CA LYS A 112 9.96 21.65 14.00
C LYS A 112 9.21 20.34 14.17
N LYS A 113 7.98 20.41 14.70
CA LYS A 113 7.07 19.27 14.72
C LYS A 113 6.56 18.97 13.30
N ILE A 114 6.55 17.71 12.91
CA ILE A 114 6.21 17.26 11.55
C ILE A 114 4.85 16.54 11.58
N PRO A 115 3.77 17.15 11.06
CA PRO A 115 2.46 16.49 10.96
C PRO A 115 2.43 15.46 9.84
N PHE A 116 1.93 14.25 10.12
CA PHE A 116 1.78 13.19 9.11
C PHE A 116 0.38 12.56 9.08
N LEU A 117 -0.44 12.80 10.12
CA LEU A 117 -1.80 12.27 10.17
C LEU A 117 -2.73 13.17 10.98
N ARG A 118 -3.92 13.43 10.44
CA ARG A 118 -5.05 14.06 11.14
C ARG A 118 -6.25 13.13 11.07
N VAL A 119 -6.91 12.90 12.20
CA VAL A 119 -8.14 12.09 12.27
C VAL A 119 -9.23 12.83 13.06
N ASN A 120 -10.48 12.42 12.88
CA ASN A 120 -11.60 12.88 13.72
C ASN A 120 -11.33 12.61 15.20
N GLU A 121 -11.74 13.51 16.11
CA GLU A 121 -11.55 13.36 17.55
C GLU A 121 -12.22 12.11 18.16
N ASN A 122 -13.27 11.61 17.51
CA ASN A 122 -13.99 10.40 17.92
C ASN A 122 -13.27 9.11 17.48
N SER A 123 -12.07 9.22 16.90
CA SER A 123 -11.26 8.08 16.48
C SER A 123 -10.54 7.44 17.67
N ASP A 124 -10.50 6.12 17.69
CA ASP A 124 -9.70 5.32 18.62
C ASP A 124 -8.55 4.66 17.86
N LEU A 125 -7.64 5.50 17.37
CA LEU A 125 -6.48 5.07 16.58
C LEU A 125 -5.20 5.11 17.41
N LYS A 126 -4.50 3.97 17.42
CA LYS A 126 -3.12 3.87 17.89
C LYS A 126 -2.19 3.87 16.69
N VAL A 127 -1.17 4.71 16.74
CA VAL A 127 -0.19 4.86 15.68
C VAL A 127 1.16 4.54 16.27
N ASN A 128 1.83 3.53 15.72
CA ASN A 128 3.24 3.30 15.99
C ASN A 128 4.01 3.66 14.72
N VAL A 129 5.10 4.39 14.88
CA VAL A 129 5.94 4.78 13.76
C VAL A 129 7.27 4.06 13.93
N ASN A 130 7.76 3.46 12.85
CA ASN A 130 9.09 2.87 12.79
C ASN A 130 10.06 3.94 12.28
N PHE A 131 11.07 4.25 13.09
CA PHE A 131 12.06 5.27 12.79
C PHE A 131 13.46 4.64 12.70
N PRO A 132 14.40 5.26 11.96
CA PRO A 132 15.83 5.01 12.18
C PRO A 132 16.22 5.38 13.62
N GLU A 133 17.28 4.75 14.13
CA GLU A 133 17.72 4.91 15.54
C GLU A 133 18.04 6.36 15.91
N SER A 134 18.67 7.12 15.00
CA SER A 134 18.85 8.58 15.10
C SER A 134 19.22 9.18 13.73
N ILE A 135 18.94 10.46 13.53
CA ILE A 135 19.34 11.25 12.35
C ILE A 135 19.84 12.61 12.86
N ASP A 136 21.03 13.07 12.48
CA ASP A 136 21.59 14.37 12.90
C ASP A 136 21.48 14.57 14.44
N ASN A 137 21.91 13.57 15.21
CA ASN A 137 21.77 13.50 16.69
C ASN A 137 20.36 13.83 17.21
N THR A 138 19.34 13.48 16.43
CA THR A 138 17.93 13.70 16.73
C THR A 138 17.20 12.37 16.69
N ILE A 139 16.38 12.13 17.70
CA ILE A 139 15.37 11.07 17.71
C ILE A 139 13.99 11.71 17.62
N PHE A 140 12.97 10.93 17.25
CA PHE A 140 11.60 11.43 17.16
C PHE A 140 10.68 10.67 18.10
N GLU A 141 9.77 11.42 18.73
CA GLU A 141 8.63 10.85 19.45
C GLU A 141 7.32 11.19 18.72
N VAL A 142 6.35 10.28 18.79
CA VAL A 142 5.00 10.54 18.27
C VAL A 142 4.20 11.24 19.36
N VAL A 143 3.76 12.46 19.10
CA VAL A 143 2.87 13.21 19.98
C VAL A 143 1.50 13.39 19.36
N LYS A 144 0.47 13.45 20.21
CA LYS A 144 -0.91 13.73 19.82
C LYS A 144 -1.28 15.14 20.25
N GLU A 145 -1.82 15.94 19.34
CA GLU A 145 -2.38 17.26 19.65
C GLU A 145 -3.86 17.32 19.24
N LYS A 146 -4.74 17.66 20.18
CA LYS A 146 -6.16 17.90 19.88
C LYS A 146 -6.36 19.37 19.49
N LYS A 147 -6.99 19.62 18.34
CA LYS A 147 -7.34 20.96 17.86
C LYS A 147 -8.74 20.93 17.26
N GLY A 148 -9.70 21.55 17.95
CA GLY A 148 -11.12 21.46 17.59
C GLY A 148 -11.59 20.00 17.57
N GLU A 149 -12.25 19.61 16.48
CA GLU A 149 -12.83 18.27 16.25
C GLU A 149 -11.82 17.24 15.74
N TYR A 150 -10.51 17.55 15.79
CA TYR A 150 -9.47 16.70 15.21
C TYR A 150 -8.34 16.38 16.19
N ILE A 151 -7.76 15.20 16.00
CA ILE A 151 -6.50 14.76 16.63
C ILE A 151 -5.43 14.74 15.54
N TYR A 152 -4.34 15.46 15.79
CA TYR A 152 -3.15 15.49 14.96
C TYR A 152 -2.09 14.57 15.57
N PHE A 153 -1.50 13.71 14.74
CA PHE A 153 -0.31 12.95 15.05
C PHE A 153 0.89 13.65 14.42
N LEU A 154 1.87 13.96 15.27
CA LEU A 154 3.04 14.74 14.91
C LEU A 154 4.30 13.99 15.34
N LEU A 155 5.36 14.13 14.56
CA LEU A 155 6.71 13.79 15.01
C LEU A 155 7.29 14.99 15.72
N LYS A 156 7.74 14.81 16.96
CA LYS A 156 8.45 15.84 17.70
C LYS A 156 9.94 15.46 17.78
N PRO A 157 10.84 16.33 17.29
CA PRO A 157 12.27 16.09 17.41
C PRO A 157 12.72 16.20 18.87
N LEU A 158 13.62 15.31 19.28
CA LEU A 158 14.34 15.32 20.55
C LEU A 158 15.84 15.24 20.24
N PHE A 159 16.59 16.26 20.67
CA PHE A 159 18.03 16.35 20.42
C PHE A 159 18.81 15.62 21.50
N LEU A 160 19.79 14.80 21.09
CA LEU A 160 20.55 13.93 21.99
C LEU A 160 21.70 14.65 22.70
N ASP A 161 22.11 15.82 22.23
CA ASP A 161 23.20 16.61 22.81
C ASP A 161 22.91 18.14 22.80
N GLU A 162 23.55 18.86 23.73
CA GLU A 162 23.37 20.29 23.95
C GLU A 162 23.84 21.14 22.77
N ASN A 163 24.94 20.76 22.11
CA ASN A 163 25.47 21.50 20.97
C ASN A 163 24.50 21.46 19.78
N THR A 164 23.93 20.28 19.50
CA THR A 164 22.89 20.11 18.49
C THR A 164 21.66 20.92 18.87
N TRP A 165 21.19 20.82 20.11
CA TRP A 165 20.05 21.62 20.58
C TRP A 165 20.28 23.13 20.37
N GLU A 166 21.41 23.65 20.82
CA GLU A 166 21.75 25.07 20.68
C GLU A 166 21.78 25.53 19.22
N ARG A 167 22.37 24.72 18.34
CA ARG A 167 22.40 24.99 16.90
C ARG A 167 21.00 25.04 16.33
N LYS A 168 20.17 24.02 16.59
CA LYS A 168 18.82 23.86 16.02
C LYS A 168 17.81 24.89 16.53
N VAL A 169 17.98 25.41 17.75
CA VAL A 169 17.12 26.46 18.30
C VAL A 169 17.42 27.83 17.69
N LYS A 170 18.67 28.07 17.26
CA LYS A 170 19.11 29.32 16.62
C LYS A 170 18.89 29.32 15.10
N GLU A 171 18.61 28.16 14.49
CA GLU A 171 18.33 28.03 13.06
C GLU A 171 17.00 28.71 12.69
N ASP A 172 17.04 29.62 11.71
CA ASP A 172 15.84 30.19 11.12
C ASP A 172 15.13 29.13 10.27
N ILE A 173 13.86 28.84 10.61
CA ILE A 173 13.08 27.81 9.93
C ILE A 173 12.23 28.45 8.84
N GLU A 174 12.61 28.21 7.59
CA GLU A 174 11.78 28.62 6.45
C GLU A 174 10.43 27.87 6.45
N LYS A 175 9.35 28.62 6.24
CA LYS A 175 8.00 28.06 6.12
C LYS A 175 7.76 27.63 4.68
N GLU A 176 8.10 26.39 4.34
CA GLU A 176 7.64 25.79 3.08
C GLU A 176 6.18 25.33 3.17
N THR A 177 5.41 25.65 2.14
CA THR A 177 3.99 25.27 1.99
C THR A 177 3.72 24.43 0.73
N ASN A 178 4.78 24.01 0.02
CA ASN A 178 4.66 23.25 -1.22
C ASN A 178 4.17 21.83 -0.95
N ILE A 179 2.86 21.68 -0.80
CA ILE A 179 2.17 20.43 -0.98
C ILE A 179 2.13 20.18 -2.50
N ALA A 180 2.71 19.08 -2.95
CA ALA A 180 2.71 18.73 -4.37
C ALA A 180 1.28 18.46 -4.87
N PHE A 181 0.98 18.95 -6.08
CA PHE A 181 -0.20 18.54 -6.83
C PHE A 181 0.14 17.28 -7.62
N TYR A 182 -0.62 16.22 -7.37
CA TYR A 182 -0.28 14.86 -7.81
C TYR A 182 -0.82 14.57 -9.21
N GLU A 183 0.03 14.06 -10.10
CA GLU A 183 -0.34 13.61 -11.44
C GLU A 183 -0.68 12.11 -11.53
N ASP A 184 -0.25 11.27 -10.57
CA ASP A 184 -0.70 9.88 -10.57
C ASP A 184 -2.16 9.80 -10.13
N ASN A 185 -2.93 9.03 -10.86
CA ASN A 185 -4.38 9.09 -10.78
C ASN A 185 -5.01 7.96 -9.95
N LEU A 186 -4.22 7.01 -9.42
CA LEU A 186 -4.77 5.91 -8.62
C LEU A 186 -3.77 5.25 -7.63
N ILE A 187 -4.33 4.59 -6.62
CA ILE A 187 -3.66 3.61 -5.77
C ILE A 187 -4.00 2.21 -6.32
N ALA A 188 -2.99 1.53 -6.84
CA ALA A 188 -3.05 0.14 -7.28
C ALA A 188 -3.05 -0.79 -6.07
N GLN A 189 -4.02 -1.68 -5.97
CA GLN A 189 -4.15 -2.64 -4.88
C GLN A 189 -3.96 -4.07 -5.41
N TYR A 190 -3.02 -4.79 -4.84
CA TYR A 190 -2.63 -6.14 -5.20
C TYR A 190 -3.02 -7.10 -4.08
N HIS A 191 -3.91 -8.04 -4.39
CA HIS A 191 -4.40 -9.08 -3.50
C HIS A 191 -3.80 -10.41 -3.92
N LEU A 192 -2.70 -10.80 -3.26
CA LEU A 192 -2.01 -12.06 -3.49
C LEU A 192 -2.54 -13.13 -2.54
N LYS A 193 -2.92 -14.27 -3.08
CA LYS A 193 -3.37 -15.44 -2.34
C LYS A 193 -2.50 -16.63 -2.72
N GLU A 194 -1.75 -17.17 -1.77
CA GLU A 194 -0.81 -18.28 -1.97
C GLU A 194 -1.23 -19.51 -1.17
N ARG A 195 -1.19 -20.69 -1.78
CA ARG A 195 -1.33 -21.96 -1.06
C ARG A 195 0.05 -22.60 -0.86
N ILE A 196 0.44 -22.80 0.40
CA ILE A 196 1.72 -23.39 0.80
C ILE A 196 1.41 -24.51 1.79
N GLY A 197 1.68 -25.76 1.40
CA GLY A 197 1.41 -26.94 2.25
C GLY A 197 -0.06 -27.04 2.71
N GLY A 198 -1.01 -26.81 1.80
CA GLY A 198 -2.45 -26.81 2.09
C GLY A 198 -3.00 -25.56 2.81
N LYS A 199 -2.14 -24.72 3.41
CA LYS A 199 -2.54 -23.46 4.08
C LYS A 199 -2.65 -22.31 3.08
N ILE A 200 -3.63 -21.43 3.29
CA ILE A 200 -3.86 -20.24 2.46
C ILE A 200 -3.27 -19.02 3.17
N TYR A 201 -2.40 -18.32 2.48
CA TYR A 201 -1.79 -17.05 2.88
C TYR A 201 -2.33 -15.95 2.00
N ASN A 202 -2.83 -14.87 2.59
CA ASN A 202 -3.29 -13.70 1.85
C ASN A 202 -2.35 -12.53 2.18
N ARG A 203 -1.90 -11.82 1.15
CA ARG A 203 -1.07 -10.63 1.26
C ARG A 203 -1.67 -9.52 0.41
N ASN A 204 -1.82 -8.34 1.01
CA ASN A 204 -2.39 -7.16 0.37
C ASN A 204 -1.31 -6.06 0.32
N LEU A 205 -0.96 -5.65 -0.89
CA LEU A 205 -0.03 -4.55 -1.15
C LEU A 205 -0.76 -3.45 -1.88
N SER A 206 -0.52 -2.19 -1.54
CA SER A 206 -1.03 -1.05 -2.29
C SER A 206 0.12 -0.12 -2.68
N LYS A 207 0.07 0.48 -3.87
CA LYS A 207 1.11 1.39 -4.38
C LYS A 207 0.52 2.48 -5.28
N LEU A 208 1.07 3.69 -5.24
CA LEU A 208 0.73 4.76 -6.19
C LEU A 208 1.18 4.39 -7.61
N LYS A 209 0.31 4.66 -8.59
CA LYS A 209 0.53 4.33 -10.00
C LYS A 209 -0.15 5.33 -10.93
N LYS A 210 0.57 5.77 -11.97
CA LYS A 210 -0.02 6.37 -13.18
C LYS A 210 -0.53 5.27 -14.10
N ALA A 211 -1.84 5.20 -14.32
CA ALA A 211 -2.45 4.14 -15.10
C ALA A 211 -3.84 4.50 -15.60
N THR A 212 -4.36 3.80 -16.61
CA THR A 212 -5.77 3.96 -17.01
C THR A 212 -6.66 3.23 -16.02
N TYR A 213 -7.48 3.99 -15.29
CA TYR A 213 -8.49 3.45 -14.39
C TYR A 213 -9.65 2.84 -15.19
N LEU A 214 -10.05 1.62 -14.81
CA LEU A 214 -11.16 0.90 -15.43
C LEU A 214 -12.16 0.50 -14.36
N GLU A 215 -13.44 0.72 -14.65
CA GLU A 215 -14.53 0.29 -13.79
C GLU A 215 -15.72 -0.23 -14.60
N GLY A 216 -16.55 -1.04 -13.96
CA GLY A 216 -17.75 -1.55 -14.58
C GLY A 216 -18.65 -2.29 -13.59
N ASN A 217 -19.71 -2.88 -14.15
CA ASN A 217 -20.67 -3.70 -13.41
C ASN A 217 -20.64 -5.13 -13.95
N SER A 218 -20.86 -6.09 -13.07
CA SER A 218 -20.98 -7.52 -13.38
C SER A 218 -21.89 -8.18 -12.35
N ILE A 219 -22.02 -9.51 -12.43
CA ILE A 219 -22.67 -10.30 -11.38
C ILE A 219 -21.81 -10.22 -10.11
N GLU A 220 -22.46 -10.13 -8.95
CA GLU A 220 -21.79 -10.14 -7.66
C GLU A 220 -20.77 -11.29 -7.58
N ASN A 221 -19.59 -10.98 -7.05
CA ASN A 221 -18.48 -11.91 -6.91
C ASN A 221 -17.92 -12.51 -8.22
N ALA A 222 -18.32 -12.03 -9.40
CA ALA A 222 -17.75 -12.47 -10.67
C ALA A 222 -16.25 -12.14 -10.74
N GLU A 223 -15.46 -13.08 -11.27
CA GLU A 223 -14.08 -12.85 -11.64
C GLU A 223 -14.04 -12.21 -13.03
N ILE A 224 -13.38 -11.06 -13.13
CA ILE A 224 -13.17 -10.33 -14.37
C ILE A 224 -11.72 -10.54 -14.78
N ASN A 225 -11.50 -11.04 -15.99
CA ASN A 225 -10.19 -11.25 -16.58
C ASN A 225 -10.01 -10.22 -17.70
N ILE A 226 -8.97 -9.38 -17.57
CA ILE A 226 -8.56 -8.40 -18.57
C ILE A 226 -7.26 -8.88 -19.19
N ARG A 227 -7.31 -9.24 -20.46
CA ARG A 227 -6.16 -9.67 -21.25
C ARG A 227 -5.60 -8.47 -22.03
N LYS A 228 -4.34 -8.15 -21.77
CA LYS A 228 -3.55 -7.17 -22.53
C LYS A 228 -3.12 -7.75 -23.88
N GLU A 229 -2.71 -6.91 -24.83
CA GLU A 229 -2.22 -7.35 -26.15
C GLU A 229 -1.02 -8.30 -26.05
N ASN A 230 -0.15 -8.07 -25.07
CA ASN A 230 1.02 -8.93 -24.81
C ASN A 230 0.68 -10.29 -24.16
N GLY A 231 -0.61 -10.61 -23.98
CA GLY A 231 -1.09 -11.86 -23.40
C GLY A 231 -1.15 -11.87 -21.87
N THR A 232 -0.69 -10.83 -21.19
CA THR A 232 -0.80 -10.70 -19.72
C THR A 232 -2.27 -10.64 -19.32
N ILE A 233 -2.64 -11.39 -18.28
CA ILE A 233 -4.00 -11.40 -17.73
C ILE A 233 -3.99 -10.73 -16.36
N ILE A 234 -4.74 -9.63 -16.25
CA ILE A 234 -5.11 -9.00 -15.00
C ILE A 234 -6.41 -9.63 -14.53
N LYS A 235 -6.44 -10.10 -13.28
CA LYS A 235 -7.67 -10.59 -12.65
C LYS A 235 -8.19 -9.56 -11.67
N THR A 236 -9.47 -9.25 -11.70
CA THR A 236 -10.16 -8.48 -10.67
C THR A 236 -11.47 -9.17 -10.31
N LYS A 237 -12.18 -8.65 -9.30
CA LYS A 237 -13.41 -9.27 -8.80
C LYS A 237 -14.47 -8.21 -8.53
N ALA A 238 -15.70 -8.49 -8.94
CA ALA A 238 -16.86 -7.68 -8.57
C ALA A 238 -17.17 -7.83 -7.08
N ASP A 239 -17.53 -6.72 -6.44
CA ASP A 239 -17.95 -6.66 -5.05
C ASP A 239 -19.36 -7.27 -4.85
N GLU A 240 -19.87 -7.14 -3.62
CA GLU A 240 -21.22 -7.58 -3.24
C GLU A 240 -22.35 -6.77 -3.88
N HIS A 241 -22.02 -5.68 -4.59
CA HIS A 241 -22.96 -4.88 -5.37
C HIS A 241 -22.74 -5.03 -6.88
N GLY A 242 -21.88 -5.97 -7.29
CA GLY A 242 -21.55 -6.20 -8.69
C GLY A 242 -20.60 -5.17 -9.31
N LYS A 243 -20.06 -4.22 -8.54
CA LYS A 243 -19.11 -3.22 -9.05
C LYS A 243 -17.70 -3.79 -9.04
N TRP A 244 -16.92 -3.54 -10.08
CA TRP A 244 -15.51 -3.88 -10.13
C TRP A 244 -14.69 -2.68 -10.60
N ARG A 245 -13.45 -2.61 -10.13
CA ARG A 245 -12.51 -1.51 -10.38
C ARG A 245 -11.10 -2.07 -10.50
N THR A 246 -10.34 -1.65 -11.49
CA THR A 246 -8.96 -2.07 -11.72
C THR A 246 -8.23 -1.02 -12.55
N PHE A 247 -7.02 -1.32 -12.98
CA PHE A 247 -6.25 -0.45 -13.85
C PHE A 247 -5.46 -1.25 -14.87
N VAL A 248 -5.03 -0.56 -15.91
CA VAL A 248 -4.07 -1.03 -16.93
C VAL A 248 -3.02 0.05 -17.13
N GLU A 249 -1.81 -0.36 -17.53
CA GLU A 249 -0.71 0.61 -17.64
C GLU A 249 -0.90 1.41 -18.94
N LEU A 250 -0.39 2.64 -18.99
CA LEU A 250 -0.65 3.58 -20.10
C LEU A 250 -0.15 3.08 -21.47
N GLU A 251 0.75 2.09 -21.49
CA GLU A 251 1.29 1.48 -22.71
C GLU A 251 0.29 0.54 -23.42
N ASP A 252 -0.83 0.20 -22.77
CA ASP A 252 -1.85 -0.69 -23.33
C ASP A 252 -2.82 0.09 -24.25
N ASN A 253 -2.84 -0.21 -25.56
CA ASN A 253 -3.77 0.43 -26.51
C ASN A 253 -5.13 -0.27 -26.62
N LYS A 254 -5.15 -1.56 -26.29
CA LYS A 254 -6.30 -2.44 -26.47
C LYS A 254 -6.31 -3.50 -25.38
N ILE A 255 -7.49 -3.77 -24.87
CA ILE A 255 -7.71 -4.82 -23.88
C ILE A 255 -8.88 -5.69 -24.31
N PHE A 256 -8.84 -6.93 -23.83
CA PHE A 256 -9.94 -7.85 -23.98
C PHE A 256 -10.46 -8.28 -22.61
N MET A 257 -11.77 -8.21 -22.41
CA MET A 257 -12.38 -8.46 -21.12
C MET A 257 -13.30 -9.67 -21.18
N SER A 258 -13.17 -10.57 -20.21
CA SER A 258 -14.08 -11.68 -20.03
C SER A 258 -14.46 -11.82 -18.56
N GLN A 259 -15.64 -12.37 -18.29
CA GLN A 259 -16.11 -12.58 -16.92
C GLN A 259 -16.47 -14.05 -16.67
N LYS A 260 -16.16 -14.53 -15.47
CA LYS A 260 -16.41 -15.89 -15.00
C LYS A 260 -17.16 -15.83 -13.66
N TYR A 261 -18.31 -16.49 -13.59
CA TYR A 261 -19.11 -16.57 -12.36
C TYR A 261 -19.69 -17.97 -12.16
N LYS A 262 -20.14 -18.27 -10.94
CA LYS A 262 -20.72 -19.58 -10.56
C LYS A 262 -22.24 -19.46 -10.47
N LEU A 263 -22.95 -20.21 -11.29
CA LEU A 263 -24.42 -20.30 -11.28
C LEU A 263 -24.83 -21.75 -10.98
N LYS A 264 -25.54 -21.99 -9.87
CA LYS A 264 -26.06 -23.32 -9.48
C LYS A 264 -25.03 -24.45 -9.63
N ASN A 265 -23.81 -24.24 -9.12
CA ASN A 265 -22.67 -25.16 -9.20
C ASN A 265 -22.01 -25.37 -10.57
N LYS A 266 -22.43 -24.65 -11.62
CA LYS A 266 -21.71 -24.59 -12.91
C LYS A 266 -20.99 -23.26 -13.07
N PHE A 267 -19.79 -23.28 -13.65
CA PHE A 267 -19.10 -22.07 -14.05
C PHE A 267 -19.63 -21.61 -15.41
N VAL A 268 -20.07 -20.36 -15.48
CA VAL A 268 -20.49 -19.70 -16.72
C VAL A 268 -19.43 -18.66 -17.08
N ARG A 269 -19.00 -18.65 -18.34
CA ARG A 269 -18.12 -17.63 -18.91
C ARG A 269 -18.91 -16.81 -19.92
N THR A 270 -18.74 -15.50 -19.89
CA THR A 270 -19.35 -14.60 -20.87
C THR A 270 -18.32 -14.24 -21.94
N LEU A 271 -18.80 -13.91 -23.14
CA LEU A 271 -17.99 -13.58 -24.31
C LEU A 271 -16.92 -12.52 -24.02
N GLU A 272 -15.79 -12.67 -24.69
CA GLU A 272 -14.69 -11.72 -24.64
C GLU A 272 -15.07 -10.45 -25.41
N VAL A 273 -15.02 -9.30 -24.73
CA VAL A 273 -15.33 -7.99 -25.32
C VAL A 273 -14.02 -7.23 -25.53
N GLU A 274 -13.79 -6.79 -26.77
CA GLU A 274 -12.69 -5.90 -27.12
C GLU A 274 -13.01 -4.46 -26.72
N GLN A 275 -12.07 -3.79 -26.06
CA GLN A 275 -12.17 -2.37 -25.73
C GLN A 275 -10.88 -1.66 -26.16
N LYS A 276 -11.01 -0.63 -27.00
CA LYS A 276 -9.92 0.31 -27.30
C LYS A 276 -9.83 1.34 -26.18
N LEU A 277 -8.62 1.51 -25.65
CA LEU A 277 -8.34 2.56 -24.69
C LEU A 277 -8.03 3.83 -25.49
N ARG A 278 -8.79 4.91 -25.28
CA ARG A 278 -8.47 6.18 -25.95
C ARG A 278 -7.17 6.68 -25.36
N GLY A 279 -6.11 6.71 -26.16
CA GLY A 279 -4.92 7.49 -25.83
C GLY A 279 -5.29 8.97 -25.81
N GLU A 280 -4.91 9.67 -24.75
CA GLU A 280 -4.84 11.13 -24.77
C GLU A 280 -3.73 11.52 -25.75
N ASN A 281 -4.06 11.63 -27.04
CA ASN A 281 -3.38 12.50 -27.97
C ASN A 281 -4.33 13.66 -28.24
N ASN A 282 -4.26 14.68 -27.41
CA ASN A 282 -4.62 16.04 -27.81
C ASN A 282 -3.34 16.87 -27.67
N ASP A 283 -2.60 16.98 -28.77
CA ASP A 283 -1.69 18.10 -29.01
C ASP A 283 -2.47 19.44 -29.00
#